data_AF-X5QWR0-F1
#
_entry.id   AF-X5QWR0-F1
#
_cell.length_a   1.000
_cell.length_b   1.000
_cell.length_c   1.000
_cell.angle_alpha   90.00
_cell.angle_beta   90.00
_cell.angle_gamma   90.00
#
_symmetry.space_group_name_H-M   'P 1'
#
loop_
_entity.id
_entity.type
_entity.pdbx_description
1 polymer ?
#
loop_
_entity_poly.entity_id
_entity_poly.type
_entity_poly.pdbx_seq_one_letter_code
_entity_poly.pdbx_strand_id
1 'polypeptide(L)'
;MRPKYSGKTTAWVLAVLLIFAVPGVGAAASLAGSKGDIHFYPYLPKSPKDQCTMAYNAYVAAGGHSAYATTPYARIRSLYIICGSGLNAPSQKAAEERAMKSCESARSHYKVITGAGCEVAASK
;
A
#
# COMPACT_ATOMS: atom_id res chain seq x y z
N MET A 1 57.85 -36.01 -3.72
CA MET A 1 57.09 -35.39 -2.62
C MET A 1 55.82 -34.78 -3.19
N ARG A 2 54.63 -35.12 -2.66
CA ARG A 2 53.33 -34.56 -3.09
C ARG A 2 52.99 -33.32 -2.25
N PRO A 3 52.58 -32.18 -2.83
CA PRO A 3 52.09 -31.08 -2.03
C PRO A 3 50.62 -31.34 -1.64
N LYS A 4 50.39 -31.73 -0.39
CA LYS A 4 49.06 -31.76 0.26
C LYS A 4 48.80 -30.40 0.90
N TYR A 5 48.44 -29.36 0.15
CA TYR A 5 47.93 -28.13 0.77
C TYR A 5 47.20 -27.24 -0.25
N SER A 6 45.98 -27.60 -0.65
CA SER A 6 45.17 -26.71 -1.51
C SER A 6 43.66 -26.76 -1.26
N GLY A 7 43.21 -27.37 -0.15
CA GLY A 7 41.77 -27.53 0.14
C GLY A 7 41.20 -26.58 1.19
N LYS A 8 42.04 -25.87 1.96
CA LYS A 8 41.59 -25.11 3.15
C LYS A 8 41.49 -23.59 2.94
N THR A 9 42.17 -23.04 1.95
CA THR A 9 42.25 -21.59 1.71
C THR A 9 41.03 -21.04 0.96
N THR A 10 40.37 -21.85 0.12
CA THR A 10 39.20 -21.42 -0.66
C THR A 10 37.94 -21.29 0.20
N ALA A 11 37.79 -22.11 1.25
CA ALA A 11 36.63 -22.05 2.14
C ALA A 11 36.58 -20.77 2.99
N TRP A 12 37.75 -20.22 3.35
CA TRP A 12 37.85 -19.02 4.18
C TRP A 12 37.44 -17.73 3.45
N VAL A 13 37.78 -17.62 2.17
CA VAL A 13 37.45 -16.43 1.36
C VAL A 13 35.94 -16.32 1.12
N LEU A 14 35.26 -17.45 0.90
CA LEU A 14 33.80 -17.50 0.72
C LEU A 14 33.04 -17.12 2.01
N ALA A 15 33.55 -17.52 3.18
CA ALA A 15 32.92 -17.22 4.46
C ALA A 15 32.98 -15.71 4.80
N VAL A 16 34.09 -15.03 4.46
CA VAL A 16 34.23 -13.59 4.71
C VAL A 16 33.34 -12.76 3.77
N LEU A 17 33.18 -13.18 2.51
CA LEU A 17 32.28 -12.53 1.55
C LEU A 17 30.80 -12.59 1.95
N LEU A 18 30.36 -13.67 2.61
CA LEU A 18 28.99 -13.82 3.09
C LEU A 18 28.63 -12.87 4.24
N ILE A 19 29.63 -12.44 5.04
CA ILE A 19 29.41 -11.52 6.17
C ILE A 19 29.16 -10.08 5.69
N PHE A 20 29.74 -9.68 4.55
CA PHE A 20 29.57 -8.34 3.98
C PHE A 20 28.34 -8.21 3.07
N ALA A 21 27.65 -9.31 2.75
CA ALA A 21 26.51 -9.35 1.84
C ALA A 21 25.14 -9.39 2.55
N VAL A 22 25.06 -9.03 3.83
CA VAL A 22 23.77 -8.78 4.49
C VAL A 22 23.46 -7.30 4.29
N PRO A 23 22.70 -6.89 3.24
CA PRO A 23 22.11 -5.56 3.26
C PRO A 23 21.32 -5.49 4.56
N GLY A 24 21.57 -4.45 5.36
CA GLY A 24 20.91 -4.26 6.64
C GLY A 24 19.41 -4.47 6.46
N VAL A 25 18.92 -5.62 6.93
CA VAL A 25 17.50 -5.87 7.10
C VAL A 25 17.12 -5.02 8.30
N GLY A 26 17.05 -3.70 8.08
CA GLY A 26 16.24 -2.86 8.93
C GLY A 26 14.85 -3.46 8.83
N ALA A 27 14.38 -4.08 9.91
CA ALA A 27 13.02 -4.56 9.98
C ALA A 27 12.13 -3.41 9.51
N ALA A 28 11.51 -3.56 8.34
CA ALA A 28 10.60 -2.55 7.83
C ALA A 28 9.52 -2.38 8.90
N ALA A 29 9.52 -1.22 9.55
CA ALA A 29 8.56 -0.96 10.61
C ALA A 29 7.16 -1.11 10.02
N SER A 30 6.32 -1.89 10.69
CA SER A 30 4.95 -2.07 10.24
C SER A 30 4.24 -0.72 10.17
N LEU A 31 3.62 -0.43 9.03
CA LEU A 31 2.80 0.77 8.81
C LEU A 31 1.37 0.58 9.33
N ALA A 32 1.06 -0.56 9.96
CA ALA A 32 -0.27 -0.86 10.48
C ALA A 32 -0.70 0.17 11.54
N GLY A 33 -1.94 0.65 11.43
CA GLY A 33 -2.47 1.71 12.28
C GLY A 33 -2.11 3.14 11.83
N SER A 34 -1.08 3.30 11.00
CA SER A 34 -0.72 4.60 10.42
C SER A 34 -1.69 4.99 9.31
N LYS A 35 -2.03 6.28 9.24
CA LYS A 35 -2.78 6.92 8.15
C LYS A 35 -1.87 7.60 7.12
N GLY A 36 -0.55 7.45 7.27
CA GLY A 36 0.45 8.00 6.34
C GLY A 36 0.24 9.49 6.00
N ASP A 37 0.50 9.82 4.74
CA ASP A 37 0.20 11.14 4.18
C ASP A 37 -1.29 11.25 3.85
N ILE A 38 -1.93 12.32 4.32
CA ILE A 38 -3.36 12.58 4.13
C ILE A 38 -3.50 13.80 3.23
N HIS A 39 -3.90 13.59 1.97
CA HIS A 39 -4.20 14.67 1.03
C HIS A 39 -5.51 15.38 1.41
N PHE A 40 -6.52 14.60 1.83
CA PHE A 40 -7.77 15.12 2.36
C PHE A 40 -8.48 14.07 3.22
N TYR A 41 -9.36 14.50 4.12
CA TYR A 41 -10.16 13.60 4.94
C TYR A 41 -11.34 13.05 4.11
N PRO A 42 -11.38 11.75 3.79
CA PRO A 42 -12.50 11.19 3.04
C PRO A 42 -13.76 11.20 3.92
N TYR A 43 -14.91 11.45 3.30
CA TYR A 43 -16.17 11.21 3.99
C TYR A 43 -16.37 9.69 4.09
N LEU A 44 -16.40 9.20 5.33
CA LEU A 44 -16.72 7.81 5.62
C LEU A 44 -18.16 7.74 6.12
N PRO A 45 -19.06 7.04 5.40
CA PRO A 45 -20.38 6.74 5.90
C PRO A 45 -20.35 6.16 7.33
N LYS A 46 -21.30 6.58 8.16
CA LYS A 46 -21.26 6.30 9.62
C LYS A 46 -21.40 4.82 9.97
N SER A 47 -21.90 3.97 9.07
CA SER A 47 -22.00 2.54 9.35
C SER A 47 -20.65 1.87 9.09
N PRO A 48 -20.09 1.12 10.07
CA PRO A 48 -18.87 0.37 9.86
C PRO A 48 -19.02 -0.77 8.84
N LYS A 49 -20.27 -1.10 8.46
CA LYS A 49 -20.59 -2.08 7.40
C LYS A 49 -20.61 -1.48 6.00
N ASP A 50 -20.49 -0.16 5.88
CA ASP A 50 -20.43 0.49 4.57
C ASP A 50 -19.11 0.16 3.88
N GLN A 51 -19.17 -0.25 2.62
CA GLN A 51 -18.01 -0.80 1.90
C GLN A 51 -16.81 0.16 1.88
N CYS A 52 -17.06 1.47 1.74
CA CYS A 52 -16.00 2.48 1.76
C CYS A 52 -15.37 2.69 3.14
N THR A 53 -16.15 2.52 4.20
CA THR A 53 -15.65 2.53 5.58
C THR A 53 -14.82 1.27 5.85
N MET A 54 -15.27 0.10 5.40
CA MET A 54 -14.50 -1.14 5.47
C MET A 54 -13.17 -1.06 4.72
N ALA A 55 -13.18 -0.53 3.49
CA ALA A 55 -11.98 -0.36 2.68
C ALA A 55 -10.98 0.62 3.32
N TYR A 56 -11.47 1.71 3.92
CA TYR A 56 -10.61 2.65 4.66
C TYR A 56 -9.99 2.00 5.89
N ASN A 57 -10.76 1.23 6.66
CA ASN A 57 -10.26 0.52 7.82
C ASN A 57 -9.21 -0.55 7.43
N ALA A 58 -9.41 -1.24 6.30
CA ALA A 58 -8.45 -2.19 5.76
C ALA A 58 -7.14 -1.49 5.35
N TYR A 59 -7.22 -0.29 4.75
CA TYR A 59 -6.07 0.57 4.49
C TYR A 59 -5.32 0.93 5.77
N VAL A 60 -6.03 1.37 6.81
CA VAL A 60 -5.41 1.70 8.11
C VAL A 60 -4.75 0.48 8.74
N ALA A 61 -5.39 -0.69 8.67
CA ALA A 61 -4.86 -1.93 9.24
C ALA A 61 -3.66 -2.52 8.46
N ALA A 62 -3.51 -2.21 7.17
CA ALA A 62 -2.44 -2.75 6.34
C ALA A 62 -1.04 -2.33 6.83
N GLY A 63 -0.10 -3.29 6.85
CA GLY A 63 1.25 -3.12 7.40
C GLY A 63 2.29 -2.64 6.38
N GLY A 64 2.00 -2.72 5.08
CA GLY A 64 2.89 -2.26 4.00
C GLY A 64 2.33 -1.06 3.26
N HIS A 65 2.99 -0.68 2.16
CA HIS A 65 2.59 0.45 1.34
C HIS A 65 1.15 0.30 0.87
N SER A 66 0.32 1.26 1.22
CA SER A 66 -1.12 1.18 1.02
C SER A 66 -1.69 2.56 0.70
N ALA A 67 -2.77 2.62 -0.08
CA ALA A 67 -3.45 3.86 -0.42
C ALA A 67 -4.96 3.67 -0.47
N TYR A 68 -5.67 4.75 -0.20
CA TYR A 68 -7.12 4.84 -0.28
C TYR A 68 -7.50 5.99 -1.21
N ALA A 69 -8.32 5.67 -2.21
CA ALA A 69 -8.86 6.65 -3.15
C ALA A 69 -10.37 6.71 -3.03
N THR A 70 -10.95 7.89 -3.21
CA THR A 70 -12.40 8.07 -3.21
C THR A 70 -12.81 9.26 -4.06
N THR A 71 -14.07 9.26 -4.51
CA THR A 71 -14.69 10.45 -5.09
C THR A 71 -14.99 11.47 -3.99
N PRO A 72 -14.82 12.77 -4.23
CA PRO A 72 -15.10 13.78 -3.22
C PRO A 72 -16.57 13.77 -2.83
N TYR A 73 -16.81 13.97 -1.54
CA TYR A 73 -18.15 14.09 -1.00
C TYR A 73 -18.68 15.50 -1.19
N ALA A 74 -19.79 15.63 -1.91
CA ALA A 74 -20.62 16.82 -1.90
C ALA A 74 -21.92 16.50 -1.15
N ARG A 75 -22.40 17.47 -0.35
CA ARG A 75 -23.63 17.38 0.49
C ARG A 75 -24.93 17.38 -0.35
N ILE A 76 -24.93 16.69 -1.49
CA ILE A 76 -26.06 16.54 -2.39
C ILE A 76 -26.51 15.10 -2.30
N ARG A 77 -27.77 14.86 -1.88
CA ARG A 77 -28.28 13.50 -1.58
C ARG A 77 -28.21 12.52 -2.74
N SER A 78 -28.17 13.00 -3.98
CA SER A 78 -28.13 12.17 -5.18
C SER A 78 -26.71 11.75 -5.61
N LEU A 79 -25.67 12.20 -4.91
CA LEU A 79 -24.29 11.87 -5.26
C LEU A 79 -23.80 10.64 -4.49
N TYR A 80 -23.29 9.67 -5.25
CA TYR A 80 -22.70 8.47 -4.71
C TYR A 80 -21.23 8.71 -4.37
N ILE A 81 -20.77 8.02 -3.33
CA ILE A 81 -19.36 7.96 -2.97
C ILE A 81 -18.84 6.62 -3.46
N ILE A 82 -17.84 6.68 -4.32
CA ILE A 82 -17.09 5.51 -4.78
C ILE A 82 -15.71 5.57 -4.15
N CYS A 83 -15.16 4.41 -3.83
CA CYS A 83 -13.86 4.27 -3.20
C CYS A 83 -13.09 3.08 -3.80
N GLY A 84 -11.78 3.08 -3.57
CA GLY A 84 -10.87 1.99 -3.92
C GLY A 84 -9.69 1.96 -2.95
N SER A 85 -9.04 0.81 -2.85
CA SER A 85 -7.87 0.62 -1.99
C SER A 85 -6.79 -0.17 -2.70
N GLY A 86 -5.54 0.24 -2.56
CA GLY A 86 -4.36 -0.55 -2.92
C GLY A 86 -3.64 -0.93 -1.64
N LEU A 87 -3.59 -2.21 -1.29
CA LEU A 87 -3.03 -2.66 0.00
C LEU A 87 -1.72 -3.42 -0.21
N ASN A 88 -0.77 -3.24 0.72
CA ASN A 88 0.51 -3.97 0.78
C ASN A 88 1.23 -4.07 -0.58
N ALA A 89 1.32 -2.94 -1.28
CA ALA A 89 2.00 -2.82 -2.55
C ALA A 89 3.53 -2.81 -2.39
N PRO A 90 4.30 -3.08 -3.46
CA PRO A 90 5.76 -3.02 -3.42
C PRO A 90 6.31 -1.59 -3.24
N SER A 91 5.48 -0.56 -3.44
CA SER A 91 5.82 0.85 -3.21
C SER A 91 4.57 1.68 -2.98
N GLN A 92 4.71 2.87 -2.38
CA GLN A 92 3.61 3.82 -2.17
C GLN A 92 2.92 4.18 -3.50
N LYS A 93 3.70 4.51 -4.53
CA LYS A 93 3.18 4.80 -5.88
C LYS A 93 2.36 3.65 -6.46
N ALA A 94 2.83 2.40 -6.29
CA ALA A 94 2.07 1.23 -6.74
C ALA A 94 0.77 1.03 -5.94
N ALA A 95 0.73 1.44 -4.67
CA ALA A 95 -0.50 1.43 -3.88
C ALA A 95 -1.50 2.48 -4.40
N GLU A 96 -1.03 3.70 -4.66
CA GLU A 96 -1.85 4.80 -5.19
C GLU A 96 -2.45 4.48 -6.55
N GLU A 97 -1.65 3.97 -7.49
CA GLU A 97 -2.13 3.54 -8.81
C GLU A 97 -3.20 2.45 -8.71
N ARG A 98 -3.02 1.47 -7.81
CA ARG A 98 -4.03 0.42 -7.57
C ARG A 98 -5.30 0.98 -6.95
N ALA A 99 -5.18 1.87 -5.97
CA ALA A 99 -6.33 2.50 -5.32
C ALA A 99 -7.14 3.33 -6.32
N MET A 100 -6.47 4.15 -7.13
CA MET A 100 -7.09 4.95 -8.20
C MET A 100 -7.77 4.07 -9.23
N LYS A 101 -7.07 3.06 -9.77
CA LYS A 101 -7.64 2.12 -10.74
C LYS A 101 -8.87 1.40 -10.19
N SER A 102 -8.83 0.98 -8.94
CA SER A 102 -9.97 0.35 -8.26
C SER A 102 -11.16 1.29 -8.14
N CYS A 103 -10.94 2.54 -7.71
CA CYS A 103 -12.00 3.55 -7.59
C CYS A 103 -12.60 3.88 -8.97
N GLU A 104 -11.77 4.12 -9.98
CA GLU A 104 -12.22 4.44 -11.33
C GLU A 104 -12.98 3.28 -11.98
N SER A 105 -12.52 2.04 -11.78
CA SER A 105 -13.22 0.84 -12.25
C SER A 105 -14.58 0.68 -11.58
N ALA A 106 -14.70 0.97 -10.28
CA ALA A 106 -16.00 0.95 -9.61
C ALA A 106 -16.91 2.06 -10.16
N ARG A 107 -16.36 3.27 -10.37
CA ARG A 107 -17.12 4.41 -10.92
C ARG A 107 -17.65 4.10 -12.32
N SER A 108 -16.84 3.48 -13.17
CA SER A 108 -17.23 3.08 -14.54
C SER A 108 -18.21 1.91 -14.56
N HIS A 109 -18.10 0.97 -13.64
CA HIS A 109 -19.02 -0.16 -13.50
C HIS A 109 -20.42 0.29 -13.07
N TYR A 110 -20.52 1.09 -12.00
CA TYR A 110 -21.81 1.49 -11.44
C TYR A 110 -22.49 2.64 -12.20
N LYS A 111 -21.74 3.42 -12.98
CA LYS A 111 -22.26 4.54 -13.80
C LYS A 111 -23.11 5.54 -13.01
N VAL A 112 -22.78 5.71 -11.72
CA VAL A 112 -23.46 6.63 -10.81
C VAL A 112 -22.93 8.04 -10.94
N ILE A 113 -23.77 9.02 -10.60
CA ILE A 113 -23.35 10.42 -10.50
C ILE A 113 -22.58 10.58 -9.19
N THR A 114 -21.38 11.15 -9.28
CA THR A 114 -20.43 11.36 -8.18
C THR A 114 -20.05 12.84 -8.12
N GLY A 115 -19.50 13.30 -6.99
CA GLY A 115 -19.16 14.72 -6.81
C GLY A 115 -18.06 15.22 -7.75
N ALA A 116 -17.08 14.37 -8.07
CA ALA A 116 -16.06 14.59 -9.09
C ALA A 116 -15.38 13.25 -9.43
N GLY A 117 -14.19 13.32 -10.04
CA GLY A 117 -13.32 12.18 -10.26
C GLY A 117 -12.88 11.47 -8.97
N CYS A 118 -12.22 10.32 -9.11
CA CYS A 118 -11.55 9.66 -8.00
C CYS A 118 -10.26 10.41 -7.68
N GLU A 119 -9.94 10.53 -6.40
CA GLU A 119 -8.71 11.16 -5.92
C GLU A 119 -8.12 10.33 -4.78
N VAL A 120 -6.79 10.31 -4.64
CA VAL A 120 -6.13 9.66 -3.50
C VAL A 120 -6.35 10.51 -2.26
N ALA A 121 -7.00 9.95 -1.24
CA ALA A 121 -7.26 10.67 0.00
C ALA A 121 -6.12 10.50 1.02
N ALA A 122 -5.53 9.30 1.07
CA ALA A 122 -4.39 9.00 1.93
C ALA A 122 -3.53 7.86 1.39
N SER A 123 -2.23 7.89 1.67
CA SER A 123 -1.29 6.84 1.28
C SER A 123 -0.15 6.68 2.30
N LYS A 124 0.44 5.49 2.37
CA LYS A 124 1.56 5.13 3.24
C LYS A 124 2.44 4.06 2.57
#